data_AF-A0A2U1LHV5-F1
#
_entry.id   AF-A0A2U1LHV5-F1
#
_cell.length_a   1.000
_cell.length_b   1.000
_cell.length_c   1.000
_cell.angle_alpha   90.00
_cell.angle_beta   90.00
_cell.angle_gamma   90.00
#
_symmetry.space_group_name_H-M   'P 1'
#
loop_
_entity.id
_entity.type
_entity.pdbx_description
1 polymer ?
#
loop_
_entity_poly.entity_id
_entity_poly.type
_entity_poly.pdbx_seq_one_letter_code
_entity_poly.pdbx_strand_id
1 'polypeptide(L)'
;MPKSKRDRPVTLSKTKKKGREHKEAIVNTIREAVEQYSSIYVFSFENMRNLKFKQFREQLKSTSRFFLGTNKVMQVALGRSDSDEIRTGLHKVSKLLRGDSGLCLTNMPKEEAQRIFNEYEDYDFARTGSIATETVELKEGPLEQFTHEMEPFLRKQGIPVRLNKGVVELVGDFVVCEEGKPISPESSRILRLMGMKMATFKLNLICRWSPEDFEVYQEGLEGSDIESE
;
A
#
# COMPACT_ATOMS: atom_id res chain seq x y z
N MET A 1 16.27 43.59 -9.65
CA MET A 1 15.10 43.42 -8.76
C MET A 1 15.08 41.98 -8.23
N PRO A 2 15.00 41.74 -6.92
CA PRO A 2 14.83 40.39 -6.39
C PRO A 2 13.49 39.81 -6.86
N LYS A 3 13.49 38.59 -7.41
CA LYS A 3 12.29 37.91 -7.90
C LYS A 3 11.24 37.85 -6.78
N SER A 4 10.00 38.23 -7.07
CA SER A 4 8.84 38.07 -6.18
C SER A 4 8.82 36.65 -5.60
N LYS A 5 9.17 36.52 -4.32
CA LYS A 5 9.12 35.25 -3.58
C LYS A 5 7.79 35.24 -2.84
N ARG A 6 6.92 34.28 -3.18
CA ARG A 6 5.71 33.99 -2.40
C ARG A 6 6.14 33.63 -0.98
N ASP A 7 5.47 34.23 0.00
CA ASP A 7 5.68 33.90 1.40
C ASP A 7 5.38 32.42 1.62
N ARG A 8 6.30 31.71 2.27
CA ARG A 8 6.17 30.28 2.53
C ARG A 8 5.96 30.12 4.03
N PRO A 9 4.79 29.62 4.47
CA PRO A 9 4.55 29.39 5.89
C PRO A 9 5.60 28.40 6.42
N VAL A 10 6.40 28.85 7.39
CA VAL A 10 7.45 28.04 8.01
C VAL A 10 6.83 27.20 9.13
N THR A 11 6.83 25.88 8.98
CA THR A 11 6.29 24.96 9.99
C THR A 11 7.28 24.79 11.14
N LEU A 12 6.82 24.99 12.39
CA LEU A 12 7.63 24.80 13.61
C LEU A 12 7.67 23.33 14.09
N SER A 13 7.45 22.36 13.20
CA SER A 13 7.41 20.95 13.56
C SER A 13 8.79 20.45 14.03
N LYS A 14 8.82 19.63 15.08
CA LYS A 14 10.05 18.99 15.58
C LYS A 14 10.67 17.98 14.59
N THR A 15 9.91 17.54 13.60
CA THR A 15 10.33 16.53 12.64
C THR A 15 11.28 17.13 11.59
N LYS A 16 12.54 16.72 11.62
CA LYS A 16 13.54 17.10 10.61
C LYS A 16 13.43 16.20 9.39
N LYS A 17 13.75 16.75 8.21
CA LYS A 17 13.85 15.96 6.97
C LYS A 17 14.95 14.93 7.11
N LYS A 18 14.66 13.69 6.75
CA LYS A 18 15.65 12.62 6.71
C LYS A 18 16.55 12.81 5.49
N GLY A 19 17.86 12.90 5.73
CA GLY A 19 18.87 13.17 4.71
C GLY A 19 19.48 11.91 4.12
N ARG A 20 20.65 12.09 3.49
CA ARG A 20 21.46 11.04 2.87
C ARG A 20 21.88 9.96 3.88
N GLU A 21 22.27 10.36 5.09
CA GLU A 21 22.68 9.44 6.17
C GLU A 21 21.61 8.38 6.48
N HIS A 22 20.33 8.75 6.47
CA HIS A 22 19.25 7.77 6.70
C HIS A 22 19.15 6.74 5.57
N LYS A 23 19.41 7.16 4.33
CA LYS A 23 19.41 6.23 3.18
C LYS A 23 20.61 5.29 3.26
N GLU A 24 21.77 5.79 3.64
CA GLU A 24 22.97 4.97 3.86
C GLU A 24 22.76 3.97 5.00
N ALA A 25 22.14 4.38 6.10
CA ALA A 25 21.76 3.48 7.18
C ALA A 25 20.81 2.35 6.70
N ILE A 26 19.81 2.69 5.87
CA ILE A 26 18.90 1.68 5.28
C ILE A 26 19.68 0.70 4.40
N VAL A 27 20.61 1.19 3.58
CA VAL A 27 21.45 0.34 2.73
C VAL A 27 22.23 -0.64 3.61
N ASN A 28 22.93 -0.16 4.63
CA ASN A 28 23.73 -1.01 5.50
C ASN A 28 22.87 -2.07 6.21
N THR A 29 21.70 -1.70 6.74
CA THR A 29 20.78 -2.65 7.38
C THR A 29 20.25 -3.71 6.39
N ILE A 30 20.06 -3.37 5.12
CA ILE A 30 19.68 -4.35 4.10
C ILE A 30 20.85 -5.31 3.86
N ARG A 31 22.08 -4.81 3.72
CA ARG A 31 23.27 -5.66 3.50
C ARG A 31 23.49 -6.64 4.64
N GLU A 32 23.40 -6.16 5.88
CA GLU A 32 23.46 -7.01 7.08
C GLU A 32 22.36 -8.08 7.08
N ALA A 33 21.13 -7.73 6.67
CA ALA A 33 20.04 -8.69 6.58
C ALA A 33 20.27 -9.71 5.46
N VAL A 34 20.82 -9.33 4.31
CA VAL A 34 21.17 -10.26 3.22
C VAL A 34 22.14 -11.33 3.71
N GLU A 35 23.06 -10.96 4.60
CA GLU A 35 24.00 -11.92 5.20
C GLU A 35 23.32 -12.85 6.21
N GLN A 36 22.42 -12.32 7.04
CA GLN A 36 21.76 -13.06 8.13
C GLN A 36 20.64 -14.01 7.68
N TYR A 37 19.99 -13.72 6.54
CA TYR A 37 18.85 -14.48 6.06
C TYR A 37 19.20 -15.37 4.85
N SER A 38 18.52 -16.51 4.75
CA SER A 38 18.76 -17.50 3.69
C SER A 38 18.05 -17.16 2.39
N SER A 39 16.85 -16.56 2.45
CA SER A 39 16.03 -16.26 1.28
C SER A 39 15.58 -14.80 1.24
N ILE A 40 15.39 -14.28 0.02
CA ILE A 40 14.90 -12.93 -0.24
C ILE A 40 13.67 -13.01 -1.13
N TYR A 41 12.62 -12.30 -0.75
CA TYR A 41 11.39 -12.16 -1.52
C TYR A 41 11.17 -10.71 -1.89
N VAL A 42 10.77 -10.47 -3.14
CA VAL A 42 10.18 -9.21 -3.57
C VAL A 42 8.68 -9.39 -3.57
N PHE A 43 7.97 -8.44 -2.98
CA PHE A 43 6.51 -8.42 -3.01
C PHE A 43 6.02 -7.07 -3.49
N SER A 44 4.93 -7.05 -4.23
CA SER A 44 4.12 -5.85 -4.45
C SER A 44 3.02 -5.78 -3.41
N PHE A 45 2.44 -4.59 -3.26
CA PHE A 45 1.33 -4.39 -2.35
C PHE A 45 0.28 -3.49 -2.96
N GLU A 46 -0.98 -3.78 -2.64
CA GLU A 46 -2.12 -2.99 -3.07
C GLU A 46 -2.79 -2.34 -1.87
N ASN A 47 -3.26 -1.10 -2.01
CA ASN A 47 -3.97 -0.37 -0.96
C ASN A 47 -3.25 -0.27 0.41
N MET A 48 -1.92 -0.12 0.41
CA MET A 48 -1.06 -0.11 1.61
C MET A 48 -1.60 0.70 2.80
N ARG A 49 -1.64 0.04 3.97
CA ARG A 49 -2.00 0.63 5.26
C ARG A 49 -0.91 0.39 6.28
N ASN A 50 -0.33 1.47 6.80
CA ASN A 50 0.74 1.42 7.79
C ASN A 50 0.37 0.59 9.02
N LEU A 51 -0.89 0.67 9.50
CA LEU A 51 -1.34 -0.09 10.66
C LEU A 51 -1.38 -1.60 10.35
N LYS A 52 -2.01 -1.98 9.24
CA LYS A 52 -2.16 -3.39 8.82
C LYS A 52 -0.81 -4.03 8.55
N PHE A 53 0.03 -3.34 7.78
CA PHE A 53 1.36 -3.82 7.50
C PHE A 53 2.28 -3.87 8.74
N LYS A 54 2.08 -2.97 9.71
CA LYS A 54 2.79 -3.07 11.00
C LYS A 54 2.37 -4.33 11.77
N GLN A 55 1.09 -4.70 11.76
CA GLN A 55 0.60 -5.93 12.38
C GLN A 55 1.21 -7.16 11.70
N PHE A 56 1.21 -7.19 10.36
CA PHE A 56 1.85 -8.24 9.57
C PHE A 56 3.35 -8.38 9.88
N ARG A 57 4.08 -7.26 9.92
CA ARG A 57 5.50 -7.24 10.29
C ARG A 57 5.77 -7.75 11.70
N GLU A 58 4.90 -7.44 12.66
CA GLU A 58 5.08 -7.88 14.05
C GLU A 58 4.86 -9.39 14.18
N GLN A 59 3.90 -9.97 13.44
CA GLN A 59 3.66 -11.42 13.40
C GLN A 59 4.90 -12.19 12.89
N LEU A 60 5.64 -11.62 11.94
CA LEU A 60 6.77 -12.28 11.28
C LEU A 60 8.14 -11.80 11.78
N LYS A 61 8.18 -11.03 12.86
CA LYS A 61 9.39 -10.35 13.34
C LYS A 61 10.50 -11.29 13.79
N SER A 62 10.15 -12.48 14.27
CA SER A 62 11.11 -13.50 14.73
C SER A 62 11.80 -14.21 13.57
N THR A 63 11.12 -14.37 12.43
CA THR A 63 11.61 -15.18 11.31
C THR A 63 12.03 -14.35 10.10
N SER A 64 11.53 -13.11 10.00
CA SER A 64 11.58 -12.31 8.78
C SER A 64 11.84 -10.83 9.04
N ARG A 65 12.48 -10.17 8.08
CA ARG A 65 12.78 -8.75 8.08
C ARG A 65 12.23 -8.08 6.82
N PHE A 66 11.41 -7.06 7.03
CA PHE A 66 10.76 -6.33 5.96
C PHE A 66 11.38 -4.96 5.73
N PHE A 67 11.64 -4.64 4.46
CA PHE A 67 12.11 -3.33 4.04
C PHE A 67 11.10 -2.72 3.07
N LEU A 68 10.66 -1.50 3.41
CA LEU A 68 9.90 -0.63 2.53
C LEU A 68 10.65 0.69 2.44
N GLY A 69 10.80 1.20 1.23
CA GLY A 69 11.52 2.43 0.99
C GLY A 69 11.59 2.75 -0.49
N THR A 70 12.49 3.65 -0.86
CA THR A 70 12.72 3.96 -2.27
C THR A 70 13.34 2.74 -2.95
N ASN A 71 12.70 2.23 -4.01
CA ASN A 71 13.21 1.09 -4.79
C ASN A 71 14.65 1.28 -5.22
N LYS A 72 15.04 2.49 -5.65
CA LYS A 72 16.43 2.80 -6.02
C LYS A 72 17.44 2.61 -4.88
N VAL A 73 17.05 2.80 -3.62
CA VAL A 73 17.92 2.57 -2.46
C VAL A 73 18.05 1.06 -2.22
N MET A 74 16.96 0.32 -2.32
CA MET A 74 16.97 -1.15 -2.18
C MET A 74 17.76 -1.83 -3.31
N GLN A 75 17.64 -1.37 -4.56
CA GLN A 75 18.43 -1.82 -5.70
C GLN A 75 19.95 -1.60 -5.51
N VAL A 76 20.34 -0.47 -4.92
CA VAL A 76 21.76 -0.19 -4.60
C VAL A 76 22.25 -1.06 -3.44
N ALA A 77 21.36 -1.39 -2.50
CA ALA A 77 21.73 -2.24 -1.40
C ALA A 77 22.02 -3.68 -1.85
N LEU A 78 21.22 -4.23 -2.78
CA LEU A 78 21.39 -5.58 -3.32
C LEU A 78 22.49 -5.68 -4.40
N GLY A 79 22.71 -4.60 -5.16
CA GLY A 79 23.60 -4.54 -6.32
C GLY A 79 22.79 -4.38 -7.61
N ARG A 80 23.24 -3.49 -8.50
CA ARG A 80 22.56 -3.21 -9.78
C ARG A 80 23.09 -4.02 -10.95
N SER A 81 24.32 -4.50 -10.84
CA SER A 81 25.05 -5.28 -11.85
C SER A 81 25.78 -6.42 -11.15
N ASP A 82 26.19 -7.42 -11.95
CA ASP A 82 26.92 -8.60 -11.48
C ASP A 82 28.24 -8.24 -10.78
N SER A 83 28.81 -7.08 -11.09
CA SER A 83 30.05 -6.58 -10.48
C SER A 83 29.86 -5.97 -9.08
N ASP A 84 28.64 -5.57 -8.72
CA ASP A 84 28.30 -4.85 -7.48
C ASP A 84 27.33 -5.66 -6.60
N GLU A 85 27.07 -6.92 -6.97
CA GLU A 85 26.17 -7.78 -6.21
C GLU A 85 26.86 -8.39 -4.98
N ILE A 86 26.12 -8.44 -3.87
CA ILE A 86 26.62 -9.00 -2.60
C ILE A 86 26.72 -10.52 -2.69
N ARG A 87 25.77 -11.13 -3.39
CA ARG A 87 25.69 -12.56 -3.65
C ARG A 87 25.26 -12.77 -5.09
N THR A 88 25.68 -13.90 -5.64
CA THR A 88 25.43 -14.25 -7.03
C THR A 88 23.93 -14.24 -7.36
N GLY A 89 23.54 -13.48 -8.38
CA GLY A 89 22.16 -13.41 -8.87
C GLY A 89 21.25 -12.39 -8.18
N LEU A 90 21.74 -11.60 -7.22
CA LEU A 90 20.94 -10.55 -6.57
C LEU A 90 20.60 -9.38 -7.50
N HIS A 91 21.41 -9.14 -8.54
CA HIS A 91 21.09 -8.15 -9.56
C HIS A 91 19.73 -8.42 -10.23
N LYS A 92 19.32 -9.69 -10.37
CA LYS A 92 18.00 -10.07 -10.92
C LYS A 92 16.86 -9.59 -10.02
N VAL A 93 17.01 -9.77 -8.70
CA VAL A 93 16.07 -9.27 -7.68
C VAL A 93 15.94 -7.75 -7.77
N SER A 94 17.08 -7.05 -7.92
CA SER A 94 17.09 -5.60 -8.09
C SER A 94 16.27 -5.12 -9.29
N LYS A 95 16.35 -5.81 -10.44
CA LYS A 95 15.61 -5.42 -11.66
C LYS A 95 14.08 -5.45 -11.45
N LEU A 96 13.60 -6.35 -10.60
CA LEU A 96 12.17 -6.56 -10.29
C LEU A 96 11.62 -5.60 -9.22
N LEU A 97 12.46 -4.84 -8.52
CA LEU A 97 12.01 -3.81 -7.57
C LEU A 97 11.47 -2.57 -8.29
N ARG A 98 10.20 -2.60 -8.70
CA ARG A 98 9.51 -1.52 -9.42
C ARG A 98 8.12 -1.25 -8.83
N GLY A 99 7.66 0.00 -8.98
CA GLY A 99 6.36 0.42 -8.46
C GLY A 99 6.23 0.30 -6.93
N ASP A 100 5.05 -0.12 -6.49
CA ASP A 100 4.71 -0.34 -5.09
C ASP A 100 5.22 -1.70 -4.61
N SER A 101 6.55 -1.78 -4.45
CA SER A 101 7.27 -3.01 -4.10
C SER A 101 8.05 -2.90 -2.79
N GLY A 102 8.27 -4.04 -2.12
CA GLY A 102 9.04 -4.18 -0.90
C GLY A 102 9.92 -5.43 -0.91
N LEU A 103 10.85 -5.50 0.05
CA LEU A 103 11.70 -6.65 0.30
C LEU A 103 11.32 -7.35 1.59
N CYS A 104 11.29 -8.68 1.56
CA CYS A 104 11.18 -9.53 2.73
C CYS A 104 12.37 -10.50 2.73
N LEU A 105 13.19 -10.43 3.76
CA LEU A 105 14.28 -11.37 3.98
C LEU A 105 13.85 -12.33 5.08
N THR A 106 13.97 -13.63 4.85
CA THR A 106 13.40 -14.63 5.77
C THR A 106 14.21 -15.92 5.77
N ASN A 107 14.15 -16.62 6.92
CA ASN A 107 14.67 -17.97 7.10
C ASN A 107 13.57 -19.04 7.04
N MET A 108 12.32 -18.65 6.71
CA MET A 108 11.21 -19.58 6.60
C MET A 108 11.31 -20.47 5.36
N PRO A 109 10.77 -21.70 5.41
CA PRO A 109 10.57 -22.53 4.23
C PRO A 109 9.74 -21.82 3.16
N LYS A 110 9.97 -22.19 1.90
CA LYS A 110 9.31 -21.62 0.72
C LYS A 110 7.78 -21.68 0.84
N GLU A 111 7.27 -22.87 1.17
CA GLU A 111 5.84 -23.18 1.19
C GLU A 111 5.13 -22.36 2.28
N GLU A 112 5.78 -22.19 3.43
CA GLU A 112 5.23 -21.41 4.55
C GLU A 112 5.22 -19.92 4.22
N ALA A 113 6.30 -19.38 3.63
CA ALA A 113 6.35 -17.99 3.21
C ALA A 113 5.27 -17.69 2.16
N GLN A 114 5.12 -18.55 1.14
CA GLN A 114 4.08 -18.38 0.12
C GLN A 114 2.68 -18.44 0.71
N ARG A 115 2.40 -19.40 1.60
CA ARG A 115 1.11 -19.53 2.27
C ARG A 115 0.76 -18.25 3.02
N ILE A 116 1.68 -17.74 3.84
CA ILE A 116 1.44 -16.54 4.65
C ILE A 116 1.16 -15.31 3.78
N PHE A 117 1.90 -15.11 2.68
CA PHE A 117 1.67 -13.97 1.80
C PHE A 117 0.34 -14.10 1.03
N ASN A 118 -0.02 -15.31 0.59
CA ASN A 118 -1.25 -15.55 -0.17
C ASN A 118 -2.51 -15.47 0.70
N GLU A 119 -2.44 -15.94 1.96
CA GLU A 119 -3.56 -15.90 2.91
C GLU A 119 -3.76 -14.53 3.54
N TYR A 120 -2.73 -13.68 3.54
CA TYR A 120 -2.82 -12.38 4.19
C TYR A 120 -3.60 -11.38 3.34
N GLU A 121 -4.85 -11.17 3.74
CA GLU A 121 -5.77 -10.21 3.15
C GLU A 121 -6.49 -9.43 4.25
N ASP A 122 -6.57 -8.11 4.12
CA ASP A 122 -7.30 -7.27 5.08
C ASP A 122 -8.11 -6.17 4.39
N TYR A 123 -9.38 -6.07 4.77
CA TYR A 123 -10.33 -5.13 4.18
C TYR A 123 -10.29 -3.78 4.89
N ASP A 124 -10.16 -2.71 4.12
CA ASP A 124 -10.21 -1.32 4.58
C ASP A 124 -11.13 -0.46 3.69
N PHE A 125 -11.40 0.76 4.15
CA PHE A 125 -12.19 1.74 3.41
C PHE A 125 -11.46 2.21 2.16
N ALA A 126 -12.18 2.26 1.05
CA ALA A 126 -11.68 2.82 -0.20
C ALA A 126 -11.27 4.29 -0.03
N ARG A 127 -10.27 4.69 -0.81
CA ARG A 127 -9.82 6.09 -0.87
C ARG A 127 -10.44 6.75 -2.10
N THR A 128 -10.42 8.06 -2.10
CA THR A 128 -10.66 8.85 -3.31
C THR A 128 -9.76 8.36 -4.45
N GLY A 129 -10.36 8.13 -5.62
CA GLY A 129 -9.68 7.63 -6.80
C GLY A 129 -9.50 6.11 -6.87
N SER A 130 -9.76 5.37 -5.77
CA SER A 130 -9.86 3.90 -5.83
C SER A 130 -11.03 3.48 -6.72
N ILE A 131 -10.86 2.40 -7.46
CA ILE A 131 -11.96 1.81 -8.24
C ILE A 131 -12.93 1.12 -7.30
N ALA A 132 -14.23 1.40 -7.44
CA ALA A 132 -15.26 0.75 -6.65
C ALA A 132 -15.41 -0.73 -7.06
N THR A 133 -15.45 -1.62 -6.07
CA THR A 133 -15.61 -3.07 -6.26
C THR A 133 -17.05 -3.50 -6.43
N GLU A 134 -18.00 -2.65 -6.05
CA GLU A 134 -19.44 -2.90 -6.16
C GLU A 134 -20.19 -1.56 -6.30
N THR A 135 -21.42 -1.62 -6.79
CA THR A 135 -22.31 -0.46 -6.88
C THR A 135 -23.05 -0.30 -5.56
N VAL A 136 -23.01 0.91 -5.00
CA VAL A 136 -23.73 1.27 -3.78
C VAL A 136 -24.78 2.31 -4.09
N GLU A 137 -26.03 1.94 -3.83
CA GLU A 137 -27.18 2.82 -3.90
C GLU A 137 -27.88 2.91 -2.54
N LEU A 138 -28.36 4.11 -2.24
CA LEU A 138 -29.25 4.38 -1.11
C LEU A 138 -30.65 4.60 -1.67
N LYS A 139 -31.63 3.89 -1.13
CA LYS A 139 -33.04 4.06 -1.49
C LYS A 139 -33.69 5.18 -0.69
N GLU A 140 -34.67 5.83 -1.30
CA GLU A 140 -35.51 6.83 -0.64
C GLU A 140 -36.09 6.28 0.68
N GLY A 141 -36.10 7.12 1.72
CA GLY A 141 -36.63 6.75 3.04
C GLY A 141 -35.69 7.06 4.21
N PRO A 142 -36.05 6.62 5.43
CA PRO A 142 -35.31 6.93 6.65
C PRO A 142 -33.93 6.24 6.66
N LEU A 143 -32.88 7.01 6.95
CA LEU A 143 -31.50 6.56 7.12
C LEU A 143 -31.18 6.42 8.61
N GLU A 144 -31.73 5.40 9.25
CA GLU A 144 -31.60 5.14 10.69
C GLU A 144 -30.15 4.91 11.15
N GLN A 145 -29.26 4.54 10.23
CA GLN A 145 -27.84 4.37 10.49
C GLN A 145 -27.10 5.69 10.78
N PHE A 146 -27.71 6.85 10.49
CA PHE A 146 -27.09 8.17 10.71
C PHE A 146 -27.78 8.93 11.82
N THR A 147 -26.99 9.62 12.65
CA THR A 147 -27.53 10.50 13.69
C THR A 147 -28.02 11.82 13.09
N HIS A 148 -28.99 12.46 13.74
CA HIS A 148 -29.53 13.75 13.29
C HIS A 148 -28.45 14.85 13.15
N GLU A 149 -27.39 14.80 13.95
CA GLU A 149 -26.25 15.73 13.90
C GLU A 149 -25.44 15.59 12.60
N MET A 150 -25.50 14.43 11.94
CA MET A 150 -24.79 14.18 10.68
C MET A 150 -25.51 14.75 9.46
N GLU A 151 -26.77 15.17 9.60
CA GLU A 151 -27.59 15.70 8.50
C GLU A 151 -26.87 16.82 7.71
N PRO A 152 -26.30 17.86 8.35
CA PRO A 152 -25.60 18.92 7.61
C PRO A 152 -24.35 18.40 6.89
N PHE A 153 -23.68 17.40 7.47
CA PHE A 153 -22.51 16.77 6.86
C PHE A 153 -22.89 15.95 5.62
N LEU A 154 -23.94 15.13 5.71
CA LEU A 154 -24.45 14.30 4.61
C LEU A 154 -24.92 15.18 3.44
N ARG A 155 -25.65 16.26 3.73
CA ARG A 155 -26.04 17.27 2.73
C ARG A 155 -24.81 17.88 2.04
N LYS A 156 -23.75 18.18 2.80
CA LYS A 156 -22.49 18.71 2.25
C LYS A 156 -21.74 17.69 1.37
N GLN A 157 -21.93 16.39 1.58
CA GLN A 157 -21.40 15.35 0.69
C GLN A 157 -22.29 15.13 -0.56
N GLY A 158 -23.34 15.93 -0.75
CA GLY A 158 -24.21 15.84 -1.93
C GLY A 158 -25.37 14.85 -1.78
N ILE A 159 -25.55 14.22 -0.61
CA ILE A 159 -26.70 13.34 -0.39
C ILE A 159 -27.97 14.20 -0.21
N PRO A 160 -29.05 13.94 -0.97
CA PRO A 160 -30.31 14.67 -0.82
C PRO A 160 -31.06 14.22 0.44
N VAL A 161 -30.69 14.76 1.60
CA VAL A 161 -31.31 14.45 2.90
C VAL A 161 -32.19 15.59 3.44
N ARG A 162 -33.16 15.22 4.26
CA ARG A 162 -34.00 16.10 5.08
C ARG A 162 -34.10 15.55 6.50
N LEU A 163 -34.26 16.43 7.49
CA LEU A 163 -34.59 16.03 8.84
C LEU A 163 -36.12 15.95 9.01
N ASN A 164 -36.65 14.77 9.28
CA ASN A 164 -38.07 14.54 9.55
C ASN A 164 -38.25 14.02 10.98
N LYS A 165 -38.82 14.84 11.86
CA LYS A 165 -39.05 14.52 13.29
C LYS A 165 -37.79 13.97 14.02
N GLY A 166 -36.62 14.49 13.68
CA GLY A 166 -35.34 14.05 14.28
C GLY A 166 -34.70 12.83 13.62
N VAL A 167 -35.31 12.26 12.58
CA VAL A 167 -34.72 11.19 11.76
C VAL A 167 -34.19 11.79 10.45
N VAL A 168 -33.00 11.37 10.02
CA VAL A 168 -32.45 11.74 8.72
C VAL A 168 -33.16 10.90 7.65
N GLU A 169 -33.79 11.55 6.69
CA GLU A 169 -34.54 10.90 5.61
C GLU A 169 -33.94 11.29 4.26
N LEU A 170 -33.70 10.29 3.41
CA LEU A 170 -33.29 10.48 2.03
C LEU A 170 -34.51 10.87 1.18
N VAL A 171 -34.40 11.98 0.45
CA VAL A 171 -35.50 12.58 -0.34
C VAL A 171 -35.68 11.89 -1.70
N GLY A 172 -34.74 11.05 -2.13
CA GLY A 172 -34.83 10.27 -3.35
C GLY A 172 -33.61 9.37 -3.51
N ASP A 173 -33.74 8.33 -4.34
CA ASP A 173 -32.66 7.37 -4.61
C ASP A 173 -31.34 8.08 -4.96
N PHE A 174 -30.25 7.64 -4.33
CA PHE A 174 -28.94 8.23 -4.49
C PHE A 174 -27.86 7.16 -4.68
N VAL A 175 -27.15 7.22 -5.81
CA VAL A 175 -26.02 6.34 -6.09
C VAL A 175 -24.76 6.93 -5.47
N VAL A 176 -24.18 6.24 -4.50
CA VAL A 176 -22.95 6.66 -3.81
C VAL A 176 -21.74 6.38 -4.70
N CYS A 177 -21.65 5.20 -5.29
CA CYS A 177 -20.64 4.83 -6.27
C CYS A 177 -21.15 3.70 -7.18
N GLU A 178 -20.56 3.61 -8.37
CA GLU A 178 -20.82 2.52 -9.31
C GLU A 178 -19.58 1.65 -9.44
N GLU A 179 -19.79 0.34 -9.56
CA GLU A 179 -18.74 -0.64 -9.80
C GLU A 179 -17.88 -0.27 -11.02
N GLY A 180 -16.56 -0.42 -10.88
CA GLY A 180 -15.60 -0.13 -11.95
C GLY A 180 -15.29 1.35 -12.14
N LYS A 181 -15.97 2.28 -11.43
CA LYS A 181 -15.68 3.72 -11.51
C LYS A 181 -14.80 4.20 -10.34
N PRO A 182 -13.99 5.26 -10.54
CA PRO A 182 -13.20 5.86 -9.47
C PRO A 182 -14.10 6.54 -8.43
N ILE A 183 -13.85 6.27 -7.15
CA ILE A 183 -14.62 6.79 -6.03
C ILE A 183 -14.29 8.27 -5.80
N SER A 184 -15.33 9.10 -5.73
CA SER A 184 -15.20 10.54 -5.44
C SER A 184 -14.79 10.80 -3.97
N PRO A 185 -14.26 11.99 -3.63
CA PRO A 185 -13.99 12.36 -2.24
C PRO A 185 -15.22 12.24 -1.34
N GLU A 186 -16.38 12.68 -1.84
CA GLU A 186 -17.67 12.66 -1.14
C GLU A 186 -18.12 11.21 -0.90
N SER A 187 -18.13 10.39 -1.96
CA SER A 187 -18.45 8.96 -1.91
C SER A 187 -17.57 8.22 -0.90
N SER A 188 -16.24 8.48 -0.89
CA SER A 188 -15.33 7.80 0.03
C SER A 188 -15.63 8.07 1.51
N ARG A 189 -16.16 9.25 1.84
CA ARG A 189 -16.57 9.60 3.20
C ARG A 189 -17.88 8.92 3.55
N ILE A 190 -18.84 8.86 2.62
CA ILE A 190 -20.12 8.19 2.80
C ILE A 190 -19.91 6.69 3.01
N LEU A 191 -19.14 6.03 2.15
CA LEU A 191 -18.78 4.61 2.28
C LEU A 191 -18.15 4.29 3.64
N ARG A 192 -17.27 5.19 4.13
CA ARG A 192 -16.67 5.05 5.46
C ARG A 192 -17.71 5.13 6.57
N LEU A 193 -18.66 6.08 6.49
CA LEU A 193 -19.73 6.20 7.48
C LEU A 193 -20.67 4.99 7.47
N MET A 194 -20.90 4.40 6.30
CA MET A 194 -21.70 3.18 6.13
C MET A 194 -20.95 1.90 6.54
N GLY A 195 -19.68 1.99 6.93
CA GLY A 195 -18.89 0.81 7.28
C GLY A 195 -18.47 -0.05 6.09
N MET A 196 -18.66 0.42 4.85
CA MET A 196 -18.38 -0.36 3.64
C MET A 196 -16.91 -0.28 3.23
N LYS A 197 -16.28 -1.45 3.21
CA LYS A 197 -14.86 -1.62 2.91
C LYS A 197 -14.70 -2.16 1.50
N MET A 198 -14.19 -1.32 0.61
CA MET A 198 -13.99 -1.62 -0.82
C MET A 198 -12.51 -1.54 -1.24
N ALA A 199 -11.59 -1.56 -0.28
CA ALA A 199 -10.16 -1.63 -0.56
C ALA A 199 -9.57 -2.83 0.16
N THR A 200 -9.10 -3.78 -0.63
CA THR A 200 -8.35 -4.93 -0.13
C THR A 200 -6.88 -4.58 -0.03
N PHE A 201 -6.32 -4.69 1.18
CA PHE A 201 -4.88 -4.71 1.39
C PHE A 201 -4.37 -6.13 1.17
N LYS A 202 -3.58 -6.30 0.12
CA LYS A 202 -3.00 -7.59 -0.27
C LYS A 202 -1.52 -7.42 -0.59
N LEU A 203 -0.73 -8.43 -0.26
CA LEU A 203 0.68 -8.55 -0.63
C LEU A 203 0.80 -9.64 -1.69
N ASN A 204 1.37 -9.32 -2.84
CA ASN A 204 1.57 -10.28 -3.93
C ASN A 204 3.07 -10.57 -4.06
N LEU A 205 3.46 -11.83 -4.01
CA LEU A 205 4.86 -12.20 -4.24
C LEU A 205 5.21 -12.02 -5.72
N ILE A 206 6.35 -11.37 -5.99
CA ILE A 206 6.87 -11.14 -7.34
C ILE A 206 7.94 -12.18 -7.66
N CYS A 207 8.94 -12.32 -6.77
CA CYS A 207 10.03 -13.27 -6.95
C CYS A 207 10.59 -13.75 -5.61
N ARG A 208 11.31 -14.86 -5.68
CA ARG A 208 12.13 -15.41 -4.61
C ARG A 208 13.55 -15.61 -5.13
N TRP A 209 14.51 -15.22 -4.32
CA TRP A 209 15.91 -15.53 -4.49
C TRP A 209 16.40 -16.34 -3.30
N SER A 210 17.19 -17.36 -3.61
CA SER A 210 17.99 -18.16 -2.69
C SER A 210 19.38 -18.37 -3.31
N PRO A 211 20.39 -18.80 -2.54
CA PRO A 211 21.73 -19.05 -3.09
C PRO A 211 21.77 -20.07 -4.23
N GLU A 212 20.82 -21.00 -4.26
CA GLU A 212 20.77 -22.10 -5.22
C GLU A 212 19.79 -21.84 -6.37
N ASP A 213 18.77 -21.00 -6.13
CA ASP A 213 17.62 -20.90 -7.02
C ASP A 213 16.98 -19.50 -7.02
N PHE A 214 16.43 -19.12 -8.18
CA PHE A 214 15.72 -17.87 -8.41
C PHE A 214 14.40 -18.15 -9.13
N GLU A 215 13.29 -17.82 -8.48
CA GLU A 215 11.94 -18.10 -8.96
C GLU A 215 11.15 -16.80 -9.13
N VAL A 216 10.38 -16.68 -10.20
CA VAL A 216 9.44 -15.58 -10.44
C VAL A 216 8.03 -16.12 -10.30
N TYR A 217 7.19 -15.43 -9.53
CA TYR A 217 5.80 -15.84 -9.24
C TYR A 217 4.76 -15.05 -10.04
N GLN A 218 5.15 -13.92 -10.63
CA GLN A 218 4.24 -13.09 -11.39
C GLN A 218 4.32 -13.45 -12.89
N GLU A 219 3.24 -13.99 -13.44
CA GLU A 219 3.10 -14.25 -14.88
C GLU A 219 3.26 -12.94 -15.67
N GLY A 220 4.27 -12.87 -16.55
CA GLY A 220 4.54 -11.72 -17.42
C GLY A 220 5.88 -11.01 -17.20
N LEU A 221 6.62 -11.32 -16.13
CA LEU A 221 7.97 -10.76 -15.87
C LEU A 221 9.12 -11.67 -16.33
N GLU A 222 8.83 -12.88 -16.81
CA GLU A 222 9.83 -13.92 -17.09
C GLU A 222 10.74 -13.61 -18.30
N GLY A 223 10.32 -12.76 -19.25
CA GLY A 223 11.03 -12.59 -20.52
C GLY A 223 11.63 -11.20 -20.79
N SER A 224 10.96 -10.11 -20.46
CA SER A 224 11.33 -8.78 -20.99
C SER A 224 12.20 -7.92 -20.06
N ASP A 225 12.11 -8.13 -18.75
CA ASP A 225 12.74 -7.25 -17.74
C ASP A 225 14.05 -7.79 -17.15
N ILE A 226 14.34 -9.08 -17.37
CA ILE A 226 15.59 -9.73 -16.89
C ILE A 226 16.71 -9.55 -17.92
N GLU A 227 16.38 -9.56 -19.22
CA GLU A 227 17.32 -9.48 -20.35
C GLU A 227 17.61 -8.06 -20.87
N SER A 228 17.03 -7.01 -20.28
CA SER A 228 17.43 -5.65 -20.67
C SER A 228 18.85 -5.37 -20.16
N GLU A 229 19.82 -5.52 -21.05
CA GLU A 229 21.20 -4.98 -20.98
C GLU A 229 21.21 -3.44 -21.03
#